data_AF-A0AAV5Y4I8-F1
#
_entry.id   AF-A0AAV5Y4I8-F1
#
_cell.length_a   1.000
_cell.length_b   1.000
_cell.length_c   1.000
_cell.angle_alpha   90.00
_cell.angle_beta   90.00
_cell.angle_gamma   90.00
#
_symmetry.space_group_name_H-M   'P 1'
#
loop_
_entity.id
_entity.type
_entity.pdbx_description
1 polymer ?
#
loop_
_entity_poly.entity_id
_entity_poly.type
_entity_poly.pdbx_seq_one_letter_code
_entity_poly.pdbx_strand_id
1 'polypeptide(L)'
;MSCDEGHCITCSDAAVPMRIRRVEANGLAECVDPEGAACAVDLALVDGVGAGDTVLVHAGVAIAADGRPDGADPISRGRMPRGGDLL
;
A
#
# COMPACT_ATOMS: atom_id res chain seq x y z
N MET A 1 -5.26 23.02 -23.98
CA MET A 1 -4.44 21.93 -23.42
C MET A 1 -5.38 21.07 -22.60
N SER A 2 -5.93 20.02 -23.21
CA SER A 2 -6.83 19.05 -22.57
C SER A 2 -6.02 17.80 -22.33
N CYS A 3 -5.95 17.35 -21.08
CA CYS A 3 -5.32 16.09 -20.71
C CYS A 3 -6.41 15.02 -20.67
N ASP A 4 -6.80 14.53 -21.85
CA ASP A 4 -7.65 13.35 -22.01
C ASP A 4 -6.91 12.37 -22.92
N GLU A 5 -6.00 11.61 -22.33
CA GLU A 5 -5.81 10.17 -22.57
C GLU A 5 -4.81 9.64 -21.53
N GLY A 6 -5.25 8.63 -20.79
CA GLY A 6 -4.73 8.28 -19.47
C GLY A 6 -3.27 7.85 -19.43
N HIS A 7 -2.70 8.05 -18.25
CA HIS A 7 -1.48 7.41 -17.75
C HIS A 7 -0.16 7.99 -18.27
N CYS A 8 0.21 9.17 -17.76
CA CYS A 8 1.63 9.54 -17.68
C CYS A 8 2.32 8.69 -16.61
N ILE A 9 3.60 8.36 -16.79
CA ILE A 9 4.45 7.57 -15.88
C ILE A 9 4.58 8.24 -14.49
N THR A 10 4.27 9.53 -14.38
CA THR A 10 4.17 10.30 -13.12
C THR A 10 2.75 10.40 -12.56
N CYS A 11 1.74 9.84 -13.25
CA CYS A 11 0.31 10.02 -12.94
C CYS A 11 -0.38 8.71 -12.52
N SER A 12 0.37 7.63 -12.30
CA SER A 12 -0.15 6.45 -11.60
C SER A 12 0.62 6.24 -10.31
N ASP A 13 0.36 7.12 -9.36
CA ASP A 13 0.71 6.98 -7.93
C ASP A 13 -0.11 5.90 -7.22
N ALA A 14 -0.83 5.06 -7.97
CA ALA A 14 -1.61 3.98 -7.41
C ALA A 14 -0.67 2.88 -6.93
N ALA A 15 -0.64 2.66 -5.63
CA ALA A 15 -0.02 1.47 -5.05
C ALA A 15 -0.96 0.27 -5.19
N VAL A 16 -0.41 -0.87 -5.59
CA VAL A 16 -1.16 -2.11 -5.75
C VAL A 16 -1.03 -2.96 -4.48
N PRO A 17 -2.13 -3.39 -3.86
CA PRO A 17 -2.05 -4.33 -2.74
C PRO A 17 -1.61 -5.70 -3.26
N MET A 18 -0.49 -6.21 -2.76
CA MET A 18 0.05 -7.52 -3.11
C MET A 18 0.28 -8.37 -1.87
N ARG A 19 -0.03 -9.66 -1.95
CA ARG A 19 0.20 -10.61 -0.84
C ARG A 19 1.59 -11.24 -0.97
N ILE A 20 2.35 -11.23 0.12
CA ILE A 20 3.65 -11.89 0.19
C ILE A 20 3.46 -13.41 0.19
N ARG A 21 4.06 -14.10 -0.77
CA ARG A 21 4.17 -15.57 -0.81
C ARG A 21 5.36 -16.05 -0.02
N ARG A 22 6.49 -15.38 -0.17
CA ARG A 22 7.76 -15.71 0.47
C ARG A 22 8.67 -14.49 0.53
N VAL A 23 9.43 -14.38 1.62
CA VAL A 23 10.50 -13.40 1.77
C VAL A 23 11.84 -14.11 1.56
N GLU A 24 12.73 -13.49 0.80
CA GLU A 24 14.08 -13.97 0.51
C GLU A 24 15.12 -13.30 1.42
N ALA A 25 16.27 -13.95 1.58
CA ALA A 25 17.33 -13.47 2.48
C ALA A 25 17.97 -12.13 2.05
N ASN A 26 17.73 -11.68 0.82
CA ASN A 26 18.26 -10.43 0.26
C ASN A 26 17.32 -9.23 0.43
N GLY A 27 16.20 -9.37 1.15
CA GLY A 27 15.21 -8.30 1.33
C GLY A 27 14.21 -8.17 0.18
N LEU A 28 14.21 -9.08 -0.80
CA LEU A 28 13.14 -9.20 -1.78
C LEU A 28 12.05 -10.15 -1.28
N ALA A 29 10.83 -9.97 -1.79
CA ALA A 29 9.73 -10.90 -1.60
C ALA A 29 9.10 -11.28 -2.94
N GLU A 30 8.69 -12.54 -3.06
CA GLU A 30 7.75 -12.95 -4.09
C GLU A 30 6.34 -12.59 -3.61
N CYS A 31 5.69 -11.69 -4.33
CA CYS A 31 4.35 -11.20 -4.02
C CYS A 31 3.39 -11.51 -5.16
N VAL A 32 2.10 -11.65 -4.84
CA VAL A 32 1.05 -11.91 -5.82
C VAL A 32 0.02 -10.79 -5.77
N ASP A 33 -0.30 -10.24 -6.93
CA ASP A 33 -1.33 -9.20 -7.08
C ASP A 33 -2.76 -9.78 -6.97
N PRO A 34 -3.82 -8.95 -6.98
CA PRO A 34 -5.20 -9.43 -6.90
C PRO A 34 -5.62 -10.32 -8.08
N GLU A 35 -4.96 -10.17 -9.23
CA GLU A 35 -5.19 -10.95 -10.45
C GLU A 35 -4.45 -12.30 -10.44
N GLY A 36 -3.56 -12.52 -9.48
CA GLY A 36 -2.80 -13.77 -9.32
C GLY A 36 -1.42 -13.77 -9.98
N ALA A 37 -0.94 -12.65 -10.53
CA ALA A 37 0.39 -12.57 -11.12
C ALA A 37 1.47 -12.39 -10.03
N ALA A 38 2.55 -13.17 -10.15
CA ALA A 38 3.67 -13.13 -9.21
C ALA A 38 4.73 -12.12 -9.67
N CYS A 39 5.19 -11.28 -8.76
CA CYS A 39 6.25 -10.29 -8.98
C CYS A 39 7.25 -10.30 -7.82
N ALA A 40 8.52 -10.02 -8.13
CA ALA A 40 9.51 -9.71 -7.10
C ALA A 40 9.33 -8.26 -6.61
N VAL A 41 9.26 -8.08 -5.30
CA VAL A 41 9.03 -6.79 -4.63
C VAL A 41 10.17 -6.53 -3.65
N ASP A 42 10.74 -5.33 -3.70
CA ASP A 42 11.75 -4.88 -2.74
C ASP A 42 11.09 -4.43 -1.42
N LEU A 43 11.53 -4.99 -0.30
CA LEU A 43 11.02 -4.67 1.04
C LEU A 43 11.87 -3.63 1.78
N ALA A 44 12.85 -2.99 1.14
CA ALA A 44 13.80 -2.08 1.80
C ALA A 44 13.17 -0.92 2.61
N LEU A 45 11.89 -0.59 2.39
CA LEU A 45 11.17 0.48 3.10
C LEU A 45 10.14 -0.03 4.12
N VAL A 46 9.94 -1.34 4.23
CA VAL A 46 8.91 -1.95 5.06
C VAL A 46 9.49 -3.14 5.82
N ASP A 47 9.54 -3.00 7.14
CA ASP A 47 10.01 -4.05 8.05
C ASP A 47 8.86 -4.85 8.66
N GLY A 48 9.19 -5.99 9.28
CA GLY A 48 8.24 -6.76 10.10
C GLY A 48 7.17 -7.52 9.32
N VAL A 49 7.28 -7.60 8.00
CA VAL A 49 6.37 -8.34 7.11
C VAL A 49 6.92 -9.71 6.74
N GLY A 50 6.02 -10.67 6.51
CA GLY A 50 6.32 -12.04 6.16
C GLY A 50 5.29 -12.66 5.22
N ALA A 51 5.47 -13.95 4.92
CA ALA A 51 4.54 -14.69 4.08
C ALA A 51 3.12 -14.65 4.64
N GLY A 52 2.15 -14.27 3.80
CA GLY A 52 0.74 -14.10 4.18
C GLY A 52 0.32 -12.65 4.38
N ASP A 53 1.26 -11.75 4.67
CA ASP A 53 0.97 -10.32 4.84
C ASP A 53 0.69 -9.67 3.49
N THR A 54 -0.01 -8.55 3.53
CA THR A 54 -0.28 -7.72 2.35
C THR A 54 0.55 -6.46 2.43
N VAL A 55 1.16 -6.06 1.32
CA VAL A 55 1.93 -4.82 1.20
C VAL A 55 1.38 -3.98 0.05
N LEU A 56 1.49 -2.66 0.16
CA LEU A 56 1.22 -1.74 -0.93
C LEU A 56 2.50 -1.56 -1.74
N VAL A 57 2.43 -1.84 -3.04
CA VAL A 57 3.58 -1.84 -3.94
C VAL A 57 3.45 -0.73 -4.97
N HIS A 58 4.50 0.08 -5.10
CA HIS A 58 4.63 1.08 -6.15
C HIS A 58 6.00 0.94 -6.81
N ALA A 59 6.03 0.90 -8.14
CA ALA A 59 7.25 0.74 -8.94
C ALA A 59 8.14 -0.44 -8.49
N GLY A 60 7.53 -1.55 -8.01
CA GLY A 60 8.25 -2.74 -7.56
C GLY A 60 8.80 -2.68 -6.13
N VAL A 61 8.49 -1.63 -5.37
CA VAL A 61 8.93 -1.45 -3.99
C VAL A 61 7.72 -1.43 -3.07
N ALA A 62 7.79 -2.17 -1.95
CA ALA A 62 6.79 -2.08 -0.90
C ALA A 62 6.94 -0.73 -0.18
N ILE A 63 5.85 0.03 -0.10
CA ILE A 63 5.81 1.36 0.54
C ILE A 63 4.96 1.39 1.81
N ALA A 64 4.17 0.35 2.06
CA ALA A 64 3.40 0.16 3.30
C ALA A 64 3.00 -1.31 3.48
N ALA A 65 2.64 -1.70 4.70
CA ALA A 65 2.08 -3.00 5.04
C ALA A 65 0.65 -2.88 5.60
N ASP A 66 -0.22 -3.81 5.20
CA ASP A 66 -1.48 -4.12 5.87
C ASP A 66 -1.18 -5.12 6.99
N GLY A 67 -1.10 -4.58 8.21
CA GLY A 67 -0.74 -5.32 9.41
C GLY A 67 0.13 -4.47 10.33
N ARG A 68 -0.47 -3.58 11.12
CA ARG A 68 0.27 -2.59 11.90
C ARG A 68 0.90 -3.19 13.17
N PRO A 69 2.15 -2.80 13.51
CA PRO A 69 2.41 -2.21 14.84
C PRO A 69 3.47 -1.08 14.81
N ASP A 70 3.14 0.14 14.35
CA ASP A 70 3.17 1.41 15.12
C ASP A 70 2.64 2.58 14.23
N GLY A 71 2.37 3.75 14.81
CA GLY A 71 1.73 4.87 14.10
C GLY A 71 0.19 4.84 14.15
N ALA A 72 -0.39 5.09 15.33
CA ALA A 72 -1.83 5.26 15.48
C ALA A 72 -2.09 6.56 14.74
N ASP A 73 -2.82 6.45 13.64
CA ASP A 73 -3.07 7.54 12.72
C ASP A 73 -3.44 8.82 13.51
N PRO A 74 -2.52 9.81 13.64
CA PRO A 74 -2.82 11.00 14.43
C PRO A 74 -3.82 11.91 13.70
N ILE A 75 -4.17 11.62 12.44
CA ILE A 75 -5.04 12.45 11.61
C ILE A 75 -6.43 11.84 11.30
N SER A 76 -6.75 10.65 11.81
CA SER A 76 -8.09 10.05 11.66
C SER A 76 -9.18 10.54 12.63
N ARG A 77 -8.94 11.59 13.43
CA ARG A 77 -10.00 12.24 14.25
C ARG A 77 -10.50 13.55 13.65
N GLY A 78 -10.84 13.51 12.37
CA GLY A 78 -11.83 14.40 11.77
C GLY A 78 -13.26 13.87 11.90
N ARG A 79 -13.65 13.31 13.06
CA ARG A 79 -15.07 13.07 13.35
C ARG A 79 -15.71 14.43 13.59
N MET A 80 -16.25 15.04 12.54
CA MET A 80 -17.18 16.15 12.67
C MET A 80 -18.33 15.66 13.57
N PRO A 81 -18.56 16.23 14.77
CA PRO A 81 -19.77 15.93 15.50
C PRO A 81 -20.95 16.36 14.61
N ARG A 82 -21.92 15.47 14.40
CA ARG A 82 -23.19 15.89 13.80
C ARG A 82 -23.72 17.01 14.70
N GLY A 83 -23.85 18.20 14.13
CA GLY A 83 -24.37 19.38 14.81
C GLY A 83 -25.64 18.99 15.53
N GLY A 84 -25.60 19.15 16.85
CA GLY A 84 -26.72 18.90 17.74
C GLY A 84 -27.87 19.84 17.39
N ASP A 85 -29.05 19.31 17.65
CA ASP A 85 -30.34 19.95 17.50
C ASP A 85 -30.34 21.31 18.22
N LEU A 86 -30.42 22.39 17.43
CA LEU A 86 -30.76 23.71 17.93
C LEU A 86 -32.27 23.89 17.72
N LEU A 87 -32.98 23.67 18.84
CA LEU A 87 -34.31 24.19 19.22
C LEU A 87 -35.51 23.83 18.33
#